data_AF-A0A9E3RJ42-F1
#
_entry.id   AF-A0A9E3RJ42-F1
#
_cell.length_a   1.000
_cell.length_b   1.000
_cell.length_c   1.000
_cell.angle_alpha   90.00
_cell.angle_beta   90.00
_cell.angle_gamma   90.00
#
_symmetry.space_group_name_H-M   'P 1'
#
loop_
_entity.id
_entity.type
_entity.pdbx_description
1 polymer ?
#
loop_
_entity_poly.entity_id
_entity_poly.type
_entity_poly.pdbx_seq_one_letter_code
_entity_poly.pdbx_strand_id
1 'polypeptide(L)'
;MRCPEFRSQQLSWLDAALDPSRAEAMRAHADACPACATYDRQVRAGLLLARHLPPLRPSPKLRRALRALGTRATTPIATPVATPVAAESGAPRTAIFPPYGTRDDEGVQGRARDRAAGPRLPVPRHG
;
A
#
# COMPACT_ATOMS: atom_id res chain seq x y z
N MET A 1 -21.04 -0.17 6.93
CA MET A 1 -20.16 -0.68 5.85
C MET A 1 -19.78 -2.13 6.10
N ARG A 2 -19.23 -2.84 5.11
CA ARG A 2 -18.81 -4.25 5.23
C ARG A 2 -17.29 -4.40 5.46
N CYS A 3 -16.83 -5.52 6.01
CA CYS A 3 -15.41 -5.74 6.33
C CYS A 3 -14.45 -5.61 5.12
N PRO A 4 -14.75 -6.16 3.93
CA PRO A 4 -13.86 -6.02 2.76
C PRO A 4 -13.70 -4.55 2.34
N GLU A 5 -14.80 -3.81 2.40
CA GLU A 5 -14.85 -2.38 2.09
C GLU A 5 -14.01 -1.56 3.07
N PHE A 6 -14.10 -1.86 4.38
CA PHE A 6 -13.28 -1.26 5.42
C PHE A 6 -11.79 -1.49 5.15
N ARG A 7 -11.40 -2.74 4.89
CA ARG A 7 -10.00 -3.11 4.59
C ARG A 7 -9.47 -2.39 3.35
N SER A 8 -10.29 -2.22 2.32
CA SER A 8 -9.89 -1.54 1.08
C SER A 8 -9.69 -0.02 1.25
N GLN A 9 -10.42 0.62 2.17
CA GLN A 9 -10.41 2.08 2.40
C GLN A 9 -9.59 2.49 3.63
N GLN A 10 -9.02 1.52 4.35
CA GLN A 10 -8.34 1.73 5.62
C GLN A 10 -7.19 2.75 5.53
N LEU A 11 -6.33 2.64 4.51
CA LEU A 11 -5.20 3.57 4.35
C LEU A 11 -5.69 4.98 4.03
N SER A 12 -6.64 5.14 3.11
CA SER A 12 -7.25 6.44 2.81
C SER A 12 -7.89 7.08 4.04
N TRP A 13 -8.49 6.28 4.93
CA TRP A 13 -9.02 6.77 6.20
C TRP A 13 -7.92 7.26 7.14
N LEU A 14 -6.80 6.52 7.26
CA LEU A 14 -5.65 6.91 8.07
C LEU A 14 -4.96 8.19 7.54
N ASP A 15 -4.93 8.36 6.22
CA ASP A 15 -4.36 9.53 5.54
C ASP A 15 -5.31 10.73 5.52
N ALA A 16 -6.48 10.64 6.16
CA ALA A 16 -7.53 11.66 6.14
C ALA A 16 -7.98 12.07 4.72
N ALA A 17 -7.90 11.13 3.77
CA ALA A 17 -8.22 11.33 2.35
C ALA A 17 -9.67 10.93 2.00
N LEU A 18 -10.46 10.49 2.97
CA LEU A 18 -11.89 10.19 2.79
C LEU A 18 -12.74 11.42 3.09
N ASP A 19 -13.91 11.48 2.46
CA ASP A 19 -14.94 12.45 2.86
C ASP A 19 -15.41 12.19 4.32
N PRO A 20 -15.97 13.20 5.01
CA PRO A 20 -16.37 13.07 6.41
C PRO A 20 -17.38 11.94 6.67
N SER A 21 -18.37 11.78 5.80
CA SER A 21 -19.41 10.74 5.97
C SER A 21 -18.81 9.34 5.88
N ARG A 22 -17.82 9.16 5.01
CA ARG A 22 -17.03 7.93 4.93
C ARG A 22 -16.15 7.70 6.13
N ALA A 23 -15.48 8.73 6.62
CA ALA A 23 -14.64 8.63 7.80
C ALA A 23 -15.44 8.25 9.06
N GLU A 24 -16.68 8.74 9.18
CA GLU A 24 -17.62 8.34 10.23
C GLU A 24 -18.06 6.88 10.06
N ALA A 25 -18.42 6.45 8.85
CA ALA A 25 -18.77 5.07 8.58
C ALA A 25 -17.63 4.09 8.89
N MET A 26 -16.38 4.48 8.59
CA MET A 26 -15.16 3.76 8.96
C MET A 26 -15.04 3.64 10.48
N ARG A 27 -15.17 4.75 11.22
CA ARG A 27 -15.09 4.77 12.68
C ARG A 27 -16.14 3.87 13.32
N ALA A 28 -17.40 4.04 12.92
CA ALA A 28 -18.51 3.24 13.42
C ALA A 28 -18.28 1.73 13.20
N HIS A 29 -17.68 1.34 12.07
CA HIS A 29 -17.37 -0.06 11.81
C HIS A 29 -16.18 -0.59 12.62
N ALA A 30 -15.13 0.22 12.81
CA ALA A 30 -14.02 -0.14 13.69
C ALA A 30 -14.49 -0.36 15.13
N ASP A 31 -15.43 0.47 15.61
CA ASP A 31 -16.00 0.35 16.95
C ASP A 31 -16.91 -0.88 17.10
N ALA A 32 -17.67 -1.22 16.05
CA ALA A 32 -18.63 -2.33 16.09
C ALA A 32 -18.02 -3.71 15.75
N CYS A 33 -16.91 -3.78 15.01
CA CYS A 33 -16.34 -5.03 14.50
C CYS A 33 -14.97 -5.34 15.13
N PRO A 34 -14.87 -6.34 16.04
CA PRO A 34 -13.61 -6.68 16.72
C PRO A 34 -12.46 -7.08 15.78
N ALA A 35 -12.79 -7.73 14.66
CA ALA A 35 -11.81 -8.15 13.66
C ALA A 35 -11.19 -6.93 12.94
N CYS A 36 -12.02 -5.97 12.54
CA CYS A 36 -11.57 -4.73 11.91
C CYS A 36 -10.87 -3.79 12.90
N ALA A 37 -11.30 -3.74 14.16
CA ALA A 37 -10.60 -3.02 15.23
C ALA A 37 -9.17 -3.56 15.44
N THR A 38 -9.02 -4.89 15.44
CA THR A 38 -7.71 -5.53 15.58
C THR A 38 -6.83 -5.27 14.37
N TYR A 39 -7.41 -5.32 13.17
CA TYR A 39 -6.70 -4.95 11.93
C TYR A 39 -6.23 -3.48 11.94
N ASP A 40 -7.10 -2.53 12.30
CA ASP A 40 -6.75 -1.10 12.42
C ASP A 40 -5.56 -0.90 13.38
N ARG A 41 -5.60 -1.51 14.57
CA ARG A 41 -4.50 -1.46 15.54
C ARG A 41 -3.19 -2.00 14.96
N GLN A 42 -3.23 -3.14 14.26
CA GLN A 42 -2.03 -3.74 13.64
C GLN A 42 -1.45 -2.84 12.54
N VAL A 43 -2.28 -2.25 11.69
CA VAL A 43 -1.84 -1.33 10.63
C VAL A 43 -1.18 -0.09 11.25
N ARG A 44 -1.83 0.53 12.25
CA ARG A 44 -1.27 1.70 12.95
C ARG A 44 0.05 1.38 13.64
N ALA A 45 0.17 0.22 14.30
CA ALA A 45 1.42 -0.21 14.91
C ALA A 45 2.53 -0.42 13.85
N GLY A 46 2.20 -1.03 12.71
CA GLY A 46 3.13 -1.18 11.60
C GLY A 46 3.62 0.16 11.04
N LEU A 47 2.74 1.15 10.90
CA LEU A 47 3.11 2.50 10.44
C LEU A 47 4.01 3.22 11.46
N LEU A 48 3.75 3.07 12.76
CA LEU A 48 4.63 3.60 13.80
C LEU A 48 6.04 3.01 13.70
N LEU A 49 6.16 1.69 13.52
CA LEU A 49 7.45 1.03 13.32
C LEU A 49 8.16 1.53 12.06
N ALA A 50 7.43 1.63 10.94
CA ALA A 50 7.97 2.11 9.67
C ALA A 50 8.54 3.54 9.79
N ARG A 51 7.88 4.41 10.56
CA ARG A 51 8.35 5.78 10.84
C ARG A 51 9.71 5.82 11.55
N HIS A 52 10.04 4.80 12.34
CA HIS A 52 11.29 4.72 13.11
C HIS A 52 12.39 3.95 12.38
N LEU A 53 12.19 3.56 11.12
CA LEU A 53 13.24 2.90 10.34
C LEU A 53 14.41 3.87 10.07
N PRO A 54 15.66 3.38 10.09
CA PRO A 54 16.81 4.18 9.70
C PRO A 54 16.64 4.75 8.28
N PRO A 55 17.06 6.00 8.03
CA PRO A 55 17.02 6.57 6.69
C PRO A 55 17.78 5.69 5.69
N LEU A 56 17.08 5.26 4.64
CA LEU A 56 17.70 4.48 3.56
C LEU A 56 18.69 5.37 2.80
N ARG A 57 19.97 4.95 2.76
CA ARG A 57 20.98 5.62 1.94
C ARG A 57 21.03 4.96 0.56
N PRO A 58 20.86 5.71 -0.54
CA PRO A 58 20.95 5.16 -1.89
C PRO A 58 22.37 4.64 -2.13
N SER A 59 22.50 3.51 -2.84
CA SER A 59 23.81 2.92 -3.17
C SER A 59 24.64 3.87 -4.05
N PRO A 60 25.99 3.77 -4.06
CA PRO A 60 26.83 4.60 -4.92
C PRO A 60 26.46 4.53 -6.40
N LYS A 61 26.07 3.34 -6.88
CA LYS A 61 25.60 3.13 -8.26
C LYS A 61 24.31 3.90 -8.54
N LEU A 62 23.33 3.80 -7.64
CA LEU A 62 22.07 4.53 -7.74
C LEU A 62 22.31 6.04 -7.70
N ARG A 63 23.16 6.53 -6.79
CA ARG A 63 23.52 7.96 -6.71
C ARG A 63 24.14 8.48 -8.02
N ARG A 64 24.99 7.70 -8.68
CA ARG A 64 25.56 8.07 -9.99
C ARG A 64 24.47 8.14 -11.08
N ALA A 65 23.59 7.15 -11.14
CA ALA A 65 22.49 7.13 -12.09
C ALA A 65 21.53 8.32 -11.88
N LEU A 66 21.15 8.61 -10.63
CA LEU A 66 20.30 9.76 -10.30
C LEU A 66 20.93 11.09 -10.69
N ARG A 67 22.24 11.28 -10.49
CA ARG A 67 22.95 12.49 -10.94
C ARG A 67 22.92 12.64 -12.46
N ALA A 68 23.16 11.57 -13.20
CA ALA A 68 23.13 11.59 -14.67
C ALA A 68 21.72 11.85 -15.23
N LEU A 69 20.67 11.51 -14.48
CA LEU A 69 19.27 11.87 -14.81
C LEU A 69 18.96 13.32 -14.45
N GLY A 70 19.41 13.80 -13.29
CA GLY A 70 19.20 15.18 -12.85
C GLY A 70 19.82 16.22 -13.78
N THR A 71 20.95 15.90 -14.42
CA THR A 71 21.55 16.74 -15.47
C THR A 71 20.75 16.77 -16.78
N ARG A 72 19.74 15.90 -16.94
CA ARG A 72 18.81 15.90 -18.09
C ARG A 72 17.43 16.49 -17.75
N ALA A 73 17.10 16.67 -16.48
CA ALA A 73 15.77 17.01 -16.00
C ALA A 73 15.57 18.52 -15.72
N THR A 74 16.29 19.40 -16.41
CA THR A 74 16.07 20.85 -16.35
C THR A 74 14.92 21.29 -17.26
N THR A 75 13.93 20.43 -17.48
CA THR A 75 12.63 20.87 -18.01
C THR A 75 11.77 21.19 -16.79
N PRO A 76 11.32 22.44 -16.62
CA PRO A 76 10.35 22.73 -15.58
C PRO A 76 9.14 21.81 -15.79
N ILE A 77 8.67 21.17 -14.73
CA ILE A 77 7.34 20.56 -14.73
C ILE A 77 6.40 21.73 -14.97
N ALA A 78 5.93 21.89 -16.21
CA ALA A 78 4.87 22.83 -16.51
C ALA A 78 3.69 22.45 -15.61
N THR A 79 3.34 23.33 -14.69
CA THR A 79 2.09 23.24 -13.96
C THR A 79 0.98 23.19 -15.01
N PRO A 80 0.19 22.11 -15.12
CA PRO A 80 -0.96 22.14 -15.99
C PRO A 80 -1.89 23.20 -15.40
N VAL A 81 -2.05 24.33 -16.09
CA VAL A 81 -3.18 25.23 -15.88
C VAL A 81 -4.42 24.35 -16.01
N ALA A 82 -5.24 24.33 -14.96
CA ALA A 82 -6.47 23.55 -14.92
C ALA A 82 -7.43 24.05 -15.99
N THR A 83 -7.34 23.47 -17.19
CA THR A 83 -8.42 23.49 -18.17
C THR A 83 -9.52 22.58 -17.63
N PRO A 84 -10.78 23.02 -17.52
CA PRO A 84 -11.87 22.12 -17.15
C PRO A 84 -12.02 21.08 -18.27
N VAL A 85 -11.58 19.85 -17.98
CA VAL A 85 -11.76 18.72 -18.88
C VAL A 85 -13.24 18.35 -18.84
N ALA A 86 -13.94 18.64 -19.94
CA ALA A 86 -15.27 18.13 -20.18
C ALA A 86 -15.27 16.60 -20.07
N ALA A 87 -16.26 16.06 -19.36
CA ALA A 87 -16.39 14.64 -19.10
C ALA A 87 -16.59 13.85 -20.40
N GLU A 88 -15.52 13.29 -20.94
CA GLU A 88 -15.60 12.20 -21.91
C GLU A 88 -15.57 10.88 -21.16
N SER A 89 -16.69 10.14 -21.26
CA SER A 89 -16.84 8.78 -20.78
C SER A 89 -15.98 7.80 -21.60
N GLY A 90 -14.67 7.83 -21.39
CA GLY A 90 -13.72 6.85 -21.90
C GLY A 90 -13.29 5.91 -20.78
N ALA A 91 -13.63 4.63 -20.86
CA ALA A 91 -13.25 3.63 -19.87
C ALA A 91 -11.73 3.60 -19.64
N PRO A 92 -11.23 3.74 -18.39
CA PRO A 92 -9.80 3.72 -18.14
C PRO A 92 -9.25 2.30 -18.35
N ARG A 93 -8.29 2.18 -19.26
CA ARG A 93 -7.41 1.01 -19.38
C ARG A 93 -6.54 0.95 -18.12
N THR A 94 -7.00 0.19 -17.14
CA THR A 94 -6.35 -0.01 -15.83
C THR A 94 -5.07 -0.82 -15.96
N ALA A 95 -3.96 -0.12 -16.16
CA ALA A 95 -2.63 -0.56 -15.71
C ALA A 95 -2.24 0.30 -14.49
N ILE A 96 -3.05 0.25 -13.44
CA ILE A 96 -2.71 0.77 -12.12
C ILE A 96 -2.61 -0.48 -11.25
N PHE A 97 -1.42 -0.70 -10.70
CA PHE A 97 -1.07 -1.76 -9.76
C PHE A 97 -2.30 -2.39 -9.09
N PRO A 98 -2.53 -3.71 -9.23
CA PRO A 98 -3.65 -4.34 -8.53
C PRO A 98 -3.50 -4.01 -7.04
N PRO A 99 -4.53 -3.42 -6.41
CA PRO A 99 -4.48 -3.08 -4.99
C PRO A 99 -4.25 -4.40 -4.26
N TYR A 100 -3.17 -4.46 -3.49
CA TYR A 100 -2.81 -5.53 -2.54
C TYR A 100 -3.68 -6.78 -2.63
N GLY A 101 -3.15 -7.82 -3.31
CA GLY A 101 -3.87 -9.02 -3.74
C GLY A 101 -4.92 -9.56 -2.76
N THR A 102 -6.00 -10.10 -3.33
CA THR A 102 -7.13 -10.69 -2.62
C THR A 102 -6.65 -11.66 -1.54
N ARG A 103 -6.83 -11.26 -0.28
CA ARG A 103 -6.75 -12.14 0.89
C ARG A 103 -8.13 -12.77 1.08
N ASP A 104 -8.18 -14.08 1.13
CA ASP A 104 -9.37 -14.81 1.53
C ASP A 104 -9.66 -14.54 3.03
N ASP A 105 -10.89 -14.79 3.48
CA ASP A 105 -11.36 -14.43 4.83
C ASP A 105 -10.54 -15.06 5.98
N GLU A 106 -9.66 -16.03 5.69
CA GLU A 106 -8.75 -16.67 6.65
C GLU A 106 -7.29 -16.13 6.63
N GLY A 107 -6.97 -15.15 5.78
CA GLY A 107 -5.66 -14.48 5.78
C GLY A 107 -4.47 -15.32 5.26
N VAL A 108 -4.71 -16.50 4.70
CA VAL A 108 -3.68 -17.34 4.06
C VAL A 108 -3.51 -16.95 2.59
N GLN A 109 -2.27 -16.75 2.13
CA GLN A 109 -1.97 -16.55 0.71
C GLN A 109 -2.25 -17.84 -0.08
N GLY A 110 -3.22 -17.81 -0.99
CA GLY A 110 -3.32 -18.82 -2.05
C GLY A 110 -2.05 -18.82 -2.88
N ARG A 111 -1.24 -19.87 -2.76
CA ARG A 111 0.00 -20.04 -3.52
C ARG A 111 -0.32 -20.26 -5.00
N ALA A 112 0.08 -19.32 -5.87
CA ALA A 112 0.47 -19.69 -7.22
C ALA A 112 1.79 -20.48 -7.12
N ARG A 113 1.80 -21.66 -7.74
CA ARG A 113 2.80 -22.72 -7.63
C ARG A 113 4.23 -22.26 -7.99
N ASP A 114 5.19 -23.04 -7.47
CA ASP A 114 6.62 -23.07 -7.79
C ASP A 114 7.55 -22.04 -7.13
N ARG A 115 7.95 -22.36 -5.88
CA ARG A 115 9.31 -22.03 -5.40
C ARG A 115 10.16 -23.28 -5.45
N ALA A 116 10.90 -23.42 -6.55
CA ALA A 116 12.12 -24.20 -6.57
C ALA A 116 13.14 -23.62 -5.57
N ALA A 117 13.80 -24.52 -4.85
CA ALA A 117 15.09 -24.39 -4.16
C ALA A 117 15.34 -23.12 -3.31
N GLY A 118 14.95 -23.18 -2.04
CA GLY A 118 15.58 -22.41 -0.95
C GLY A 118 16.38 -23.36 -0.04
N PRO A 119 17.52 -22.93 0.54
CA PRO A 119 18.41 -23.82 1.28
C PRO A 119 17.75 -24.32 2.57
N ARG A 120 17.76 -25.65 2.76
CA ARG A 120 17.28 -26.30 3.98
C ARG A 120 18.32 -26.11 5.07
N LEU A 121 18.00 -25.32 6.09
CA LEU A 121 18.76 -25.30 7.34
C LEU A 121 18.48 -26.61 8.10
N PRO A 122 19.50 -27.33 8.60
CA PRO A 122 19.30 -28.54 9.38
C PRO A 122 18.77 -28.19 10.78
N VAL A 123 17.67 -28.83 11.17
CA VAL A 123 17.14 -28.79 12.54
C VAL A 123 17.74 -29.99 13.29
N PRO A 124 18.31 -29.82 14.50
CA PRO A 124 18.79 -30.95 15.29
C PRO A 124 17.61 -31.80 15.79
N ARG A 125 17.72 -33.12 15.65
CA ARG A 125 16.82 -34.08 16.30
C ARG A 125 17.35 -34.34 17.72
N HIS A 126 16.54 -34.03 18.72
CA HIS A 126 16.70 -34.57 20.07
C HIS A 126 15.73 -35.74 20.23
N GLY A 127 16.23 -36.88 20.72
CA GLY A 127 15.45 -38.05 21.14
C GLY A 127 15.37 -39.15 20.09
#